data_AF-A0AAF0QGP9-F1
#
_entry.id   AF-A0AAF0QGP9-F1
#
_cell.length_a   1.000
_cell.length_b   1.000
_cell.length_c   1.000
_cell.angle_alpha   90.00
_cell.angle_beta   90.00
_cell.angle_gamma   90.00
#
_symmetry.space_group_name_H-M   'P 1'
#
loop_
_entity.id
_entity.type
_entity.pdbx_description
1 polymer ?
#
loop_
_entity_poly.entity_id
_entity_poly.type
_entity_poly.pdbx_seq_one_letter_code
_entity_poly.pdbx_strand_id
1 'polypeptide(L)'
;MFQLSQNARIVLDEFQIVLHSPDSIAPVGILHPLAFHLENKVESISSNGIDEASNLDTVFEVEGDVQQEGEAASEFVAIRSERSGVTKQELKVSKTMKDNVFSISCWLQDSSKNSSDLQEDLEVVLMRIEALLVENGSSWENVLYIHLYIADMDEFAVANETYVRFITQEKCRYGVPSRSTIELPLLLVGLGRAYIEVLVANDPTKKVLHVQSISCWAPSCIGPYNQATLHNEILHMAGQLGLDPATMLLCEGGPVAELEQALENSEAVARSFNCSISTSAMVFVIYCSESVEKSERIIVQKKTETLLKQMKSNHADGTKKSKVLDPIFLYVLVPDLPKRALVEVKPMFYTGEYLSGPSDLTKQSQTTEQDYCGHDISLQKCVAYGKICTVILSVTEELAAKICSLASVACPANVMSKGLVEKEQVILIARFCISRLDKVLSENNFSWDDIMNFRLYFANNLNISHGTLSEIFSDVFNELVQMSRRNKVDAEPILNIVPVLGAGRSLSTLDDIFTCELIASKC
;
A
#
# COMPACT_ATOMS: atom_id res chain seq x y z
N MET A 1 -34.14 11.28 -2.14
CA MET A 1 -33.55 12.42 -1.42
C MET A 1 -32.90 13.45 -2.38
N PHE A 2 -32.27 13.03 -3.48
CA PHE A 2 -31.62 13.91 -4.47
C PHE A 2 -32.52 14.92 -5.22
N GLN A 3 -33.83 14.70 -5.33
CA GLN A 3 -34.74 15.67 -5.96
C GLN A 3 -35.14 16.84 -5.04
N LEU A 4 -34.99 16.69 -3.72
CA LEU A 4 -35.35 17.73 -2.73
C LEU A 4 -34.28 18.83 -2.64
N SER A 5 -33.02 18.52 -2.92
CA SER A 5 -31.89 19.43 -2.77
C SER A 5 -31.69 20.40 -3.93
N GLN A 6 -32.39 20.25 -5.05
CA GLN A 6 -32.28 21.19 -6.17
C GLN A 6 -33.01 22.52 -5.90
N ASN A 7 -34.21 22.48 -5.30
CA ASN A 7 -35.06 23.66 -5.11
C ASN A 7 -35.21 24.12 -3.66
N ALA A 8 -34.86 23.27 -2.70
CA ALA A 8 -34.98 23.58 -1.28
C ALA A 8 -33.72 23.18 -0.51
N ARG A 9 -33.45 23.87 0.59
CA ARG A 9 -32.48 23.46 1.63
C ARG A 9 -33.25 22.87 2.81
N ILE A 10 -32.71 21.81 3.40
CA ILE A 10 -33.20 21.27 4.66
C ILE A 10 -32.62 22.15 5.77
N VAL A 11 -33.49 22.75 6.58
CA VAL A 11 -33.13 23.51 7.77
C VAL A 11 -33.50 22.67 8.98
N LEU A 12 -32.52 22.39 9.82
CA LEU A 12 -32.71 21.62 11.04
C LEU A 12 -33.17 22.56 12.14
N ASP A 13 -34.41 22.40 12.58
CA ASP A 13 -35.02 23.20 13.65
C ASP A 13 -34.54 22.72 15.03
N GLU A 14 -34.50 21.40 15.19
CA GLU A 14 -33.98 20.73 16.37
C GLU A 14 -33.20 19.49 15.94
N PHE A 15 -32.07 19.25 16.58
CA PHE A 15 -31.24 18.08 16.34
C PHE A 15 -30.48 17.69 17.61
N GLN A 16 -30.09 16.43 17.66
CA GLN A 16 -29.17 15.91 18.66
C GLN A 16 -27.86 15.53 17.97
N ILE A 17 -26.73 15.87 18.60
CA ILE A 17 -25.44 15.32 18.18
C ILE A 17 -25.23 14.03 18.97
N VAL A 18 -25.20 12.91 18.26
CA VAL A 18 -24.89 11.60 18.82
C VAL A 18 -23.43 11.29 18.49
N LEU A 19 -22.57 11.30 19.50
CA LEU A 19 -21.20 10.86 19.35
C LEU A 19 -21.20 9.35 19.06
N HIS A 20 -20.83 8.99 17.84
CA HIS A 20 -20.77 7.60 17.38
C HIS A 20 -19.37 7.00 17.57
N SER A 21 -18.34 7.84 17.67
CA SER A 21 -16.98 7.40 17.98
C SER A 21 -16.31 8.36 18.97
N PRO A 22 -15.82 7.87 20.13
CA PRO A 22 -14.96 8.62 21.02
C PRO A 22 -13.48 8.61 20.57
N ASP A 23 -13.19 8.25 19.31
CA ASP A 23 -11.83 8.17 18.78
C ASP A 23 -11.07 9.49 18.97
N SER A 24 -9.85 9.38 19.51
CA SER A 24 -8.90 10.47 19.72
C SER A 24 -8.42 11.16 18.44
N ILE A 25 -8.66 10.58 17.26
CA ILE A 25 -8.12 11.05 15.98
C ILE A 25 -9.14 11.83 15.17
N ALA A 26 -10.38 11.35 15.17
CA ALA A 26 -11.49 11.95 14.43
C ALA A 26 -12.81 11.60 15.13
N PRO A 27 -13.20 12.31 16.21
CA PRO A 27 -14.44 12.05 16.88
C PRO A 27 -15.62 12.30 15.93
N VAL A 28 -16.46 11.28 15.74
CA VAL A 28 -17.59 11.36 14.81
C VAL A 28 -18.86 11.70 15.58
N GLY A 29 -19.40 12.88 15.33
CA GLY A 29 -20.74 13.26 15.74
C GLY A 29 -21.74 13.04 14.61
N ILE A 30 -22.70 12.14 14.79
CA ILE A 30 -23.85 12.04 13.89
C ILE A 30 -24.87 13.08 14.33
N LEU A 31 -25.22 13.96 13.41
CA LEU A 31 -26.27 14.92 13.63
C LEU A 31 -27.61 14.23 13.34
N HIS A 32 -28.39 13.98 14.39
CA HIS A 32 -29.68 13.31 14.36
C HIS A 32 -30.80 14.37 14.38
N PRO A 33 -31.46 14.66 13.25
CA PRO A 33 -32.55 15.63 13.19
C PRO A 33 -33.74 15.16 14.03
N LEU A 34 -34.20 16.00 14.94
CA LEU A 34 -35.42 15.80 15.72
C LEU A 34 -36.61 16.55 15.09
N ALA A 35 -36.33 17.73 14.55
CA ALA A 35 -37.28 18.52 13.77
C ALA A 35 -36.51 19.25 12.64
N PHE A 36 -37.13 19.33 11.46
CA PHE A 36 -36.58 20.06 10.32
C PHE A 36 -37.69 20.51 9.39
N HIS A 37 -37.41 21.58 8.64
CA HIS A 37 -38.27 22.07 7.57
C HIS A 37 -37.48 22.29 6.28
N LEU A 38 -38.20 22.59 5.21
CA LEU A 38 -37.64 22.90 3.92
C LEU A 38 -37.79 24.40 3.66
N GLU A 39 -36.69 25.06 3.30
CA GLU A 39 -36.72 26.42 2.77
C GLU A 39 -36.39 26.40 1.29
N ASN A 40 -37.16 27.11 0.48
CA ASN A 40 -36.83 27.25 -0.94
C ASN A 40 -35.51 28.00 -1.10
N LYS A 41 -34.63 27.49 -1.95
CA LYS A 41 -33.44 28.22 -2.38
C LYS A 41 -33.93 29.38 -3.25
N VAL A 42 -33.64 30.62 -2.84
CA VAL A 42 -34.01 31.79 -3.63
C VAL A 42 -33.34 31.66 -4.99
N GLU A 43 -34.12 31.62 -6.07
CA GLU A 43 -33.60 31.66 -7.44
C GLU A 43 -32.75 32.93 -7.58
N SER A 44 -31.43 32.78 -7.63
CA SER A 44 -30.58 33.82 -8.16
C SER A 44 -31.02 34.02 -9.61
N ILE A 45 -31.71 35.13 -9.85
CA ILE A 45 -32.22 35.57 -11.15
C ILE A 45 -31.17 35.25 -12.23
N SER A 46 -31.52 34.30 -13.10
CA SER A 46 -30.74 33.97 -14.26
C SER A 46 -30.84 35.10 -15.27
N SER A 47 -29.69 35.63 -15.70
CA SER A 47 -29.58 36.21 -17.04
C SER A 47 -28.56 35.39 -17.83
N ASN A 48 -29.12 34.49 -18.63
CA ASN A 48 -28.60 33.87 -19.85
C ASN A 48 -27.25 33.13 -19.82
N GLY A 49 -27.33 31.81 -19.97
CA GLY A 49 -26.25 30.97 -20.47
C GLY A 49 -26.63 29.51 -20.32
N ILE A 50 -26.87 28.84 -21.45
CA ILE A 50 -27.06 27.39 -21.53
C ILE A 50 -25.80 26.71 -20.98
N ASP A 51 -25.95 25.83 -19.99
CA ASP A 51 -25.10 24.66 -19.81
C ASP A 51 -25.82 23.64 -18.90
N GLU A 52 -26.44 22.65 -19.53
CA GLU A 52 -26.85 21.40 -18.90
C GLU A 52 -25.63 20.48 -18.79
N ALA A 53 -25.10 20.29 -17.58
CA ALA A 53 -24.51 19.03 -17.15
C ALA A 53 -24.38 19.00 -15.63
N SER A 54 -24.92 17.92 -15.06
CA SER A 54 -24.92 17.52 -13.65
C SER A 54 -23.53 17.49 -13.01
N ASN A 55 -23.26 18.44 -12.11
CA ASN A 55 -22.26 18.27 -11.05
C ASN A 55 -22.95 17.69 -9.80
N LEU A 56 -23.05 16.37 -9.75
CA LEU A 56 -23.32 15.61 -8.52
C LEU A 56 -22.03 14.88 -8.17
N ASP A 57 -21.64 14.95 -6.89
CA ASP A 57 -20.34 14.60 -6.28
C ASP A 57 -19.30 15.74 -6.28
N THR A 58 -19.62 16.83 -5.58
CA THR A 58 -18.63 17.84 -5.19
C THR A 58 -18.16 17.55 -3.76
N VAL A 59 -16.89 17.17 -3.60
CA VAL A 59 -16.20 17.16 -2.31
C VAL A 59 -15.89 18.62 -1.97
N PHE A 60 -16.35 19.09 -0.81
CA PHE A 60 -16.04 20.43 -0.33
C PHE A 60 -14.80 20.37 0.56
N GLU A 61 -13.79 21.16 0.22
CA GLU A 61 -12.65 21.41 1.11
C GLU A 61 -13.16 22.23 2.30
N VAL A 62 -13.05 21.67 3.51
CA VAL A 62 -13.33 22.39 4.75
C VAL A 62 -11.97 22.82 5.30
N GLU A 63 -11.69 24.12 5.24
CA GLU A 63 -10.55 24.70 5.95
C GLU A 63 -10.79 24.48 7.45
N GLY A 64 -10.01 23.59 8.07
CA GLY A 64 -9.98 23.48 9.51
C GLY A 64 -9.32 24.70 10.12
N ASP A 65 -9.89 25.26 11.18
CA ASP A 65 -9.23 26.31 11.97
C ASP A 65 -7.94 25.76 12.58
N VAL A 66 -6.82 25.92 11.88
CA VAL A 66 -5.48 25.64 12.43
C VAL A 66 -5.14 26.79 13.35
N GLN A 67 -5.43 26.62 14.64
CA GLN A 67 -4.82 27.48 15.66
C GLN A 67 -3.31 27.23 15.63
N GLN A 68 -2.56 28.20 15.12
CA GLN A 68 -1.11 28.27 15.30
C GLN A 68 -0.82 28.55 16.78
N GLU A 69 -0.80 27.51 17.60
CA GLU A 69 -0.05 27.57 18.85
C GLU A 69 1.41 27.32 18.53
N GLY A 70 2.16 28.41 18.43
CA GLY A 70 3.61 28.41 18.28
C GLY A 70 4.30 27.84 19.52
N GLU A 71 5.38 27.10 19.26
CA GLU A 71 6.46 26.77 20.19
C GLU A 71 6.06 26.09 21.52
N ALA A 72 5.83 24.78 21.44
CA ALA A 72 6.22 23.86 22.51
C ALA A 72 6.98 22.66 21.90
N ALA A 73 8.13 22.94 21.29
CA ALA A 73 9.12 21.89 21.09
C ALA A 73 9.80 21.60 22.43
N SER A 74 9.86 20.31 22.78
CA SER A 74 10.63 19.72 23.89
C SER A 74 10.00 19.77 25.29
N GLU A 75 8.98 18.93 25.53
CA GLU A 75 8.98 18.14 26.76
C GLU A 75 9.01 16.65 26.40
N PHE A 76 10.24 16.15 26.33
CA PHE A 76 10.57 14.73 26.35
C PHE A 76 9.99 14.14 27.65
N VAL A 77 8.84 13.48 27.60
CA VAL A 77 8.47 12.57 28.66
C VAL A 77 9.31 11.31 28.43
N ALA A 78 10.48 11.28 29.04
CA ALA A 78 11.20 10.05 29.34
C ALA A 78 10.28 9.19 30.23
N ILE A 79 9.35 8.46 29.61
CA ILE A 79 8.63 7.39 30.28
C ILE A 79 9.66 6.31 30.55
N ARG A 80 10.08 6.27 31.82
CA ARG A 80 10.79 5.21 32.53
C ARG A 80 11.15 4.01 31.66
N SER A 81 12.40 4.03 31.19
CA SER A 81 13.19 2.83 30.99
C SER A 81 13.24 2.07 32.31
N GLU A 82 12.37 1.07 32.48
CA GLU A 82 12.52 -0.08 33.39
C GLU A 82 11.28 -0.99 33.30
N ARG A 83 11.10 -1.66 32.14
CA ARG A 83 10.55 -3.02 31.97
C ARG A 83 10.29 -3.37 30.50
N SER A 84 11.21 -4.11 29.88
CA SER A 84 11.01 -5.43 29.27
C SER A 84 12.35 -5.87 28.67
N GLY A 85 12.73 -7.13 28.90
CA GLY A 85 14.08 -7.67 28.69
C GLY A 85 14.49 -7.89 27.23
N VAL A 86 13.96 -7.12 26.28
CA VAL A 86 14.30 -7.24 24.86
C VAL A 86 15.60 -6.48 24.61
N THR A 87 16.67 -7.21 24.30
CA THR A 87 17.94 -6.58 23.94
C THR A 87 17.85 -6.02 22.52
N LYS A 88 18.49 -4.87 22.25
CA LYS A 88 18.62 -4.26 20.90
C LYS A 88 19.11 -5.24 19.81
N GLN A 89 19.58 -6.43 20.16
CA GLN A 89 20.13 -7.45 19.26
C GLN A 89 19.08 -8.31 18.55
N GLU A 90 17.83 -8.35 19.02
CA GLU A 90 16.75 -9.18 18.43
C GLU A 90 15.92 -8.42 17.40
N LEU A 91 15.99 -7.08 17.43
CA LEU A 91 15.27 -6.24 16.50
C LEU A 91 16.05 -6.06 15.19
N LYS A 92 15.36 -6.23 14.07
CA LYS A 92 15.92 -6.08 12.73
C LYS A 92 15.23 -4.94 11.99
N VAL A 93 16.02 -4.27 11.15
CA VAL A 93 15.59 -3.09 10.39
C VAL A 93 16.08 -3.24 8.95
N SER A 94 15.25 -2.83 8.00
CA SER A 94 15.64 -2.54 6.62
C SER A 94 15.26 -1.10 6.29
N LYS A 95 16.06 -0.43 5.46
CA LYS A 95 15.81 0.95 5.06
C LYS A 95 16.26 1.21 3.62
N THR A 96 15.43 1.87 2.81
CA THR A 96 15.83 2.31 1.46
C THR A 96 16.65 3.59 1.50
N MET A 97 17.45 3.82 0.45
CA MET A 97 18.51 4.84 0.45
C MET A 97 18.10 6.26 0.02
N LYS A 98 16.86 6.48 -0.36
CA LYS A 98 16.46 7.75 -0.97
C LYS A 98 16.23 8.84 0.09
N ASP A 99 16.98 9.94 -0.01
CA ASP A 99 16.93 11.06 0.94
C ASP A 99 15.58 11.82 0.97
N ASN A 100 14.66 11.62 0.02
CA ASN A 100 13.37 12.30 0.02
C ASN A 100 12.21 11.39 0.46
N VAL A 101 12.09 10.21 -0.15
CA VAL A 101 11.02 9.25 0.16
C VAL A 101 11.63 7.87 0.30
N PHE A 102 11.60 7.33 1.51
CA PHE A 102 12.21 6.06 1.86
C PHE A 102 11.23 5.19 2.64
N SER A 103 11.50 3.89 2.70
CA SER A 103 10.80 2.96 3.56
C SER A 103 11.69 2.52 4.72
N ILE A 104 11.07 2.29 5.87
CA ILE A 104 11.66 1.60 7.01
C ILE A 104 10.81 0.36 7.25
N SER A 105 11.45 -0.80 7.34
CA SER A 105 10.80 -2.00 7.87
C SER A 105 11.46 -2.41 9.18
N CYS A 106 10.65 -2.91 10.12
CA CYS A 106 11.12 -3.29 11.44
C CYS A 106 10.34 -4.51 11.93
N TRP A 107 11.08 -5.50 12.47
CA TRP A 107 10.51 -6.72 13.00
C TRP A 107 11.41 -7.30 14.08
N LEU A 108 10.85 -8.22 14.87
CA LEU A 108 11.60 -9.01 15.85
C LEU A 108 12.03 -10.33 15.22
N GLN A 109 13.30 -10.72 15.40
CA GLN A 109 13.78 -12.05 15.11
C GLN A 109 13.47 -12.95 16.31
N ASP A 110 12.78 -14.08 16.11
CA ASP A 110 12.44 -14.98 17.20
C ASP A 110 13.71 -15.55 17.86
N SER A 111 13.89 -15.18 19.12
CA SER A 111 14.91 -15.64 20.04
C SER A 111 14.19 -16.41 21.12
N SER A 112 13.78 -17.66 20.83
CA SER A 112 13.22 -18.73 21.70
C SER A 112 13.12 -18.52 23.23
N LYS A 113 12.58 -17.39 23.70
CA LYS A 113 12.50 -16.99 25.11
C LYS A 113 11.15 -16.35 25.36
N ASN A 114 10.27 -17.18 25.92
CA ASN A 114 9.11 -16.83 26.74
C ASN A 114 8.13 -15.79 26.16
N SER A 115 7.08 -16.29 25.50
CA SER A 115 5.72 -15.71 25.54
C SER A 115 5.62 -14.18 25.54
N SER A 116 6.22 -13.48 24.59
CA SER A 116 5.77 -12.11 24.32
C SER A 116 4.40 -12.18 23.65
N ASP A 117 3.46 -11.38 24.17
CA ASP A 117 2.17 -11.17 23.52
C ASP A 117 2.33 -10.23 22.32
N LEU A 118 1.35 -10.19 21.41
CA LEU A 118 1.42 -9.31 20.23
C LEU A 118 1.61 -7.84 20.63
N GLN A 119 1.03 -7.43 21.75
CA GLN A 119 1.12 -6.07 22.25
C GLN A 119 2.58 -5.68 22.54
N GLU A 120 3.32 -6.48 23.30
CA GLU A 120 4.73 -6.22 23.61
C GLU A 120 5.59 -6.16 22.35
N ASP A 121 5.42 -7.12 21.44
CA ASP A 121 6.16 -7.14 20.16
C ASP A 121 5.88 -5.89 19.33
N LEU A 122 4.61 -5.52 19.22
CA LEU A 122 4.17 -4.36 18.44
C LEU A 122 4.61 -3.04 19.07
N GLU A 123 4.56 -2.90 20.41
CA GLU A 123 5.07 -1.73 21.13
C GLU A 123 6.57 -1.54 20.86
N VAL A 124 7.36 -2.61 20.96
CA VAL A 124 8.82 -2.55 20.73
C VAL A 124 9.13 -2.18 19.28
N VAL A 125 8.42 -2.76 18.31
CA VAL A 125 8.59 -2.43 16.88
C VAL A 125 8.22 -0.97 16.61
N LEU A 126 7.08 -0.48 17.11
CA LEU A 126 6.64 0.91 16.93
C LEU A 126 7.59 1.90 17.60
N MET A 127 8.09 1.60 18.80
CA MET A 127 9.11 2.43 19.48
C MET A 127 10.41 2.53 18.66
N ARG A 128 10.85 1.44 18.03
CA ARG A 128 12.02 1.53 17.16
C ARG A 128 11.75 2.36 15.92
N ILE A 129 10.62 2.16 15.26
CA ILE A 129 10.28 2.95 14.06
C ILE A 129 10.24 4.44 14.44
N GLU A 130 9.61 4.81 15.55
CA GLU A 130 9.62 6.19 16.05
C GLU A 130 11.04 6.72 16.28
N ALA A 131 11.92 5.93 16.90
CA ALA A 131 13.33 6.30 17.08
C ALA A 131 14.06 6.49 15.74
N LEU A 132 13.83 5.60 14.76
CA LEU A 132 14.42 5.70 13.43
C LEU A 132 13.90 6.92 12.67
N LEU A 133 12.61 7.25 12.78
CA LEU A 133 12.06 8.47 12.20
C LEU A 133 12.82 9.69 12.73
N VAL A 134 12.98 9.78 14.06
CA VAL A 134 13.73 10.87 14.71
C VAL A 134 15.21 10.90 14.30
N GLU A 135 15.87 9.74 14.24
CA GLU A 135 17.26 9.61 13.75
C GLU A 135 17.42 10.15 12.32
N ASN A 136 16.37 10.08 11.50
CA ASN A 136 16.32 10.58 10.13
C ASN A 136 15.71 11.99 9.99
N GLY A 137 15.48 12.71 11.10
CA GLY A 137 14.90 14.06 11.06
C GLY A 137 13.42 14.11 10.67
N SER A 138 12.71 12.98 10.80
CA SER A 138 11.29 12.80 10.52
C SER A 138 10.50 12.47 11.79
N SER A 139 9.17 12.46 11.69
CA SER A 139 8.26 11.97 12.73
C SER A 139 7.10 11.19 12.12
N TRP A 140 6.12 10.76 12.92
CA TRP A 140 4.91 10.11 12.41
C TRP A 140 4.11 11.00 11.44
N GLU A 141 4.26 12.32 11.53
CA GLU A 141 3.63 13.26 10.60
C GLU A 141 4.10 13.08 9.16
N ASN A 142 5.32 12.58 8.96
CA ASN A 142 5.96 12.32 7.67
C ASN A 142 5.56 10.97 7.04
N VAL A 143 4.90 10.09 7.79
CA VAL A 143 4.56 8.76 7.31
C VAL A 143 3.39 8.84 6.33
N LEU A 144 3.59 8.31 5.13
CA LEU A 144 2.60 8.28 4.04
C LEU A 144 1.72 7.02 4.11
N TYR A 145 2.35 5.88 4.38
CA TYR A 145 1.70 4.57 4.31
C TYR A 145 2.30 3.59 5.32
N ILE A 146 1.48 2.71 5.89
CA ILE A 146 1.91 1.62 6.78
C ILE A 146 1.39 0.26 6.30
N HIS A 147 2.28 -0.73 6.17
CA HIS A 147 1.89 -2.13 6.27
C HIS A 147 2.07 -2.59 7.71
N LEU A 148 0.97 -3.00 8.34
CA LEU A 148 0.97 -3.62 9.65
C LEU A 148 0.75 -5.12 9.46
N TYR A 149 1.78 -5.92 9.70
CA TYR A 149 1.67 -7.37 9.64
C TYR A 149 1.63 -7.96 11.06
N ILE A 150 0.66 -8.84 11.28
CA ILE A 150 0.47 -9.55 12.54
C ILE A 150 0.51 -11.06 12.29
N ALA A 151 0.90 -11.82 13.30
CA ALA A 151 0.98 -13.29 13.18
C ALA A 151 -0.37 -14.00 13.28
N ASP A 152 -1.39 -13.34 13.85
CA ASP A 152 -2.72 -13.92 14.08
C ASP A 152 -3.79 -12.82 14.00
N MET A 153 -4.74 -12.95 13.06
CA MET A 153 -5.82 -11.98 12.86
C MET A 153 -6.87 -11.99 13.98
N ASP A 154 -6.91 -13.01 14.85
CA ASP A 154 -7.72 -12.94 16.08
C ASP A 154 -7.21 -11.86 17.05
N GLU A 155 -5.93 -11.50 16.97
CA GLU A 155 -5.31 -10.46 17.78
C GLU A 155 -5.47 -9.05 17.16
N PHE A 156 -6.25 -8.88 16.08
CA PHE A 156 -6.43 -7.60 15.37
C PHE A 156 -6.93 -6.46 16.28
N ALA A 157 -7.79 -6.75 17.25
CA ALA A 157 -8.26 -5.75 18.21
C ALA A 157 -7.11 -5.22 19.08
N VAL A 158 -6.27 -6.11 19.60
CA VAL A 158 -5.07 -5.79 20.40
C VAL A 158 -4.07 -5.00 19.56
N ALA A 159 -3.88 -5.39 18.29
CA ALA A 159 -3.01 -4.68 17.36
C ALA A 159 -3.46 -3.23 17.16
N ASN A 160 -4.77 -3.00 16.96
CA ASN A 160 -5.32 -1.64 16.80
C ASN A 160 -5.21 -0.82 18.08
N GLU A 161 -5.53 -1.39 19.25
CA GLU A 161 -5.42 -0.70 20.54
C GLU A 161 -3.97 -0.26 20.83
N THR A 162 -3.01 -1.11 20.47
CA THR A 162 -1.59 -0.78 20.61
C THR A 162 -1.18 0.30 19.61
N TYR A 163 -1.59 0.16 18.36
CA TYR A 163 -1.23 1.08 17.28
C TYR A 163 -1.76 2.51 17.51
N VAL A 164 -3.00 2.69 18.01
CA VAL A 164 -3.58 4.03 18.26
C VAL A 164 -2.77 4.85 19.26
N ARG A 165 -1.99 4.20 20.14
CA ARG A 165 -1.14 4.88 21.13
C ARG A 165 0.07 5.57 20.51
N PHE A 166 0.47 5.16 19.31
CA PHE A 166 1.60 5.73 18.57
C PHE A 166 1.13 6.66 17.45
N ILE A 167 0.04 6.31 16.77
CA ILE A 167 -0.50 7.08 15.65
C ILE A 167 -1.68 7.91 16.12
N THR A 168 -1.38 9.05 16.71
CA THR A 168 -2.38 9.99 17.26
C THR A 168 -2.53 11.23 16.39
N GLN A 169 -3.61 11.99 16.56
CA GLN A 169 -3.78 13.28 15.89
C GLN A 169 -2.63 14.26 16.20
N GLU A 170 -2.17 14.27 17.46
CA GLU A 170 -1.05 15.11 17.90
C GLU A 170 0.26 14.78 17.18
N LYS A 171 0.56 13.49 17.02
CA LYS A 171 1.76 13.01 16.31
C LYS A 171 1.63 13.10 14.78
N CYS A 172 0.41 13.17 14.26
CA CYS A 172 0.09 13.14 12.83
C CYS A 172 -0.76 14.35 12.40
N ARG A 173 -0.26 15.57 12.63
CA ARG A 173 -1.01 16.83 12.41
C ARG A 173 -1.54 17.02 10.98
N TYR A 174 -0.82 16.50 9.98
CA TYR A 174 -1.22 16.52 8.57
C TYR A 174 -2.05 15.29 8.13
N GLY A 175 -2.62 14.58 9.10
CA GLY A 175 -3.38 13.35 8.91
C GLY A 175 -2.56 12.10 9.21
N VAL A 176 -3.23 11.10 9.79
CA VAL A 176 -2.70 9.73 9.98
C VAL A 176 -2.40 9.08 8.62
N PRO A 177 -1.48 8.12 8.51
CA PRO A 177 -1.15 7.46 7.24
C PRO A 177 -2.24 6.51 6.72
N SER A 178 -2.20 6.22 5.42
CA SER A 178 -2.95 5.08 4.85
C SER A 178 -2.37 3.76 5.37
N ARG A 179 -3.19 2.69 5.43
CA ARG A 179 -2.76 1.42 6.03
C ARG A 179 -3.36 0.18 5.36
N SER A 180 -2.59 -0.90 5.31
CA SER A 180 -3.13 -2.27 5.22
C SER A 180 -2.69 -3.07 6.43
N THR A 181 -3.60 -3.89 6.98
CA THR A 181 -3.29 -4.82 8.06
C THR A 181 -3.54 -6.23 7.58
N ILE A 182 -2.50 -7.08 7.56
CA ILE A 182 -2.55 -8.40 6.93
C ILE A 182 -1.95 -9.43 7.88
N GLU A 183 -2.57 -10.61 7.99
CA GLU A 183 -1.95 -11.73 8.72
C GLU A 183 -0.81 -12.30 7.86
N LEU A 184 0.34 -12.57 8.45
CA LEU A 184 1.46 -13.25 7.77
C LEU A 184 1.92 -14.46 8.61
N PRO A 185 2.51 -15.50 7.97
CA PRO A 185 3.07 -16.66 8.66
C PRO A 185 4.39 -16.33 9.38
N LEU A 186 4.44 -15.27 10.19
CA LEU A 186 5.64 -14.71 10.82
C LEU A 186 6.33 -15.74 11.73
N LEU A 187 5.57 -16.40 12.59
CA LEU A 187 6.09 -17.39 13.54
C LEU A 187 6.67 -18.62 12.82
N LEU A 188 6.13 -18.99 11.66
CA LEU A 188 6.59 -20.16 10.89
C LEU A 188 7.99 -19.94 10.28
N VAL A 189 8.39 -18.68 10.09
CA VAL A 189 9.71 -18.32 9.56
C VAL A 189 10.65 -17.77 10.65
N GLY A 190 10.28 -17.93 11.92
CA GLY A 190 11.10 -17.53 13.07
C GLY A 190 11.17 -16.02 13.27
N LEU A 191 10.10 -15.28 12.94
CA LEU A 191 9.94 -13.88 13.30
C LEU A 191 8.99 -13.75 14.51
N GLY A 192 9.00 -12.60 15.17
CA GLY A 192 8.03 -12.25 16.21
C GLY A 192 6.61 -12.05 15.67
N ARG A 193 5.68 -11.69 16.55
CA ARG A 193 4.24 -11.55 16.26
C ARG A 193 3.88 -10.30 15.46
N ALA A 194 4.76 -9.31 15.43
CA ALA A 194 4.56 -8.06 14.71
C ALA A 194 5.71 -7.77 13.73
N TYR A 195 5.33 -7.31 12.54
CA TYR A 195 6.24 -6.77 11.53
C TYR A 195 5.58 -5.51 10.97
N ILE A 196 6.31 -4.39 10.96
CA ILE A 196 5.81 -3.14 10.36
C ILE A 196 6.72 -2.67 9.24
N GLU A 197 6.12 -2.16 8.18
CA GLU A 197 6.79 -1.34 7.18
C GLU A 197 6.10 0.01 7.06
N VAL A 198 6.87 1.10 7.09
CA VAL A 198 6.41 2.47 6.88
C VAL A 198 7.07 3.07 5.65
N LEU A 199 6.30 3.83 4.87
CA LEU A 199 6.80 4.70 3.81
C LEU A 199 6.78 6.14 4.32
N VAL A 200 7.91 6.85 4.22
CA VAL A 200 8.15 8.14 4.86
C VAL A 200 8.58 9.15 3.80
N ALA A 201 8.06 10.37 3.88
CA ALA A 201 8.55 11.51 3.10
C ALA A 201 9.21 12.55 4.02
N ASN A 202 10.39 13.03 3.66
CA ASN A 202 11.13 14.04 4.44
C ASN A 202 10.54 15.46 4.34
N ASP A 203 9.38 15.60 3.73
CA ASP A 203 8.61 16.84 3.64
C ASP A 203 7.18 16.63 4.17
N PRO A 204 6.51 17.70 4.63
CA PRO A 204 5.15 17.60 5.16
C PRO A 204 4.06 17.81 4.09
N THR A 205 4.32 17.64 2.79
CA THR A 205 3.36 18.05 1.73
C THR A 205 2.28 17.01 1.42
N LYS A 206 2.06 16.03 2.29
CA LYS A 206 1.05 14.98 2.06
C LYS A 206 -0.37 15.53 2.23
N LYS A 207 -1.30 15.07 1.38
CA LYS A 207 -2.74 15.32 1.50
C LYS A 207 -3.45 14.02 1.84
N VAL A 208 -4.36 14.06 2.80
CA VAL A 208 -5.02 12.87 3.33
C VAL A 208 -6.52 12.96 3.11
N LEU A 209 -7.12 11.89 2.57
CA LEU A 209 -8.57 11.70 2.55
C LEU A 209 -8.95 10.72 3.67
N HIS A 210 -9.68 11.24 4.65
CA HIS A 210 -10.18 10.49 5.79
C HIS A 210 -11.72 10.57 5.80
N VAL A 211 -12.39 9.49 5.38
CA VAL A 211 -13.85 9.36 5.45
C VAL A 211 -14.22 8.98 6.88
N GLN A 212 -14.82 9.91 7.60
CA GLN A 212 -15.09 9.78 9.03
C GLN A 212 -16.52 9.30 9.32
N SER A 213 -17.48 9.58 8.43
CA SER A 213 -18.87 9.21 8.62
C SER A 213 -19.27 8.00 7.78
N ILE A 214 -20.13 7.14 8.33
CA ILE A 214 -20.85 6.13 7.55
C ILE A 214 -21.66 6.86 6.48
N SER A 215 -21.51 6.43 5.23
CA SER A 215 -22.06 7.12 4.06
C SER A 215 -22.37 6.11 2.95
N CYS A 216 -23.00 6.54 1.85
CA CYS A 216 -23.25 5.64 0.72
C CYS A 216 -22.14 5.64 -0.35
N TRP A 217 -21.09 6.44 -0.19
CA TRP A 217 -20.11 6.66 -1.26
C TRP A 217 -18.78 5.93 -1.02
N ALA A 218 -18.31 5.84 0.23
CA ALA A 218 -17.13 5.06 0.59
C ALA A 218 -17.17 4.58 2.06
N PRO A 219 -16.51 3.45 2.40
CA PRO A 219 -16.45 2.95 3.77
C PRO A 219 -15.74 3.93 4.70
N SER A 220 -16.29 4.10 5.91
CA SER A 220 -15.69 4.94 6.95
C SER A 220 -14.43 4.30 7.56
N CYS A 221 -13.44 5.13 7.91
CA CYS A 221 -12.30 4.72 8.72
C CYS A 221 -12.71 4.62 10.18
N ILE A 222 -12.75 3.39 10.70
CA ILE A 222 -13.03 3.16 12.12
C ILE A 222 -11.76 3.26 12.97
N GLY A 223 -10.59 3.06 12.35
CA GLY A 223 -9.30 3.05 13.04
C GLY A 223 -8.40 4.23 12.65
N PRO A 224 -7.20 4.29 13.26
CA PRO A 224 -6.17 5.34 13.10
C PRO A 224 -5.44 5.28 11.74
N TYR A 225 -6.21 5.27 10.66
CA TYR A 225 -5.72 5.27 9.29
C TYR A 225 -6.64 6.12 8.42
N ASN A 226 -6.21 6.40 7.20
CA ASN A 226 -7.03 7.08 6.20
C ASN A 226 -7.26 6.20 4.97
N GLN A 227 -8.23 6.54 4.13
CA GLN A 227 -8.49 5.81 2.87
C GLN A 227 -7.38 6.03 1.85
N ALA A 228 -6.85 7.25 1.74
CA ALA A 228 -5.77 7.55 0.81
C ALA A 228 -4.90 8.73 1.25
N THR A 229 -3.61 8.62 0.94
CA THR A 229 -2.58 9.65 1.13
C THR A 229 -1.96 10.00 -0.22
N LEU A 230 -2.15 11.23 -0.67
CA LEU A 230 -1.49 11.79 -1.83
C LEU A 230 -0.19 12.48 -1.40
N HIS A 231 0.93 12.08 -1.97
CA HIS A 231 2.20 12.78 -1.86
C HIS A 231 2.80 12.94 -3.25
N ASN A 232 3.17 14.17 -3.61
CA ASN A 232 3.52 14.55 -4.97
C ASN A 232 2.43 14.11 -5.97
N GLU A 233 2.75 13.19 -6.89
CA GLU A 233 1.84 12.66 -7.90
C GLU A 233 1.44 11.20 -7.63
N ILE A 234 1.68 10.68 -6.41
CA ILE A 234 1.40 9.30 -6.03
C ILE A 234 0.28 9.27 -4.99
N LEU A 235 -0.81 8.59 -5.33
CA LEU A 235 -1.88 8.29 -4.39
C LEU A 235 -1.66 6.90 -3.79
N HIS A 236 -1.28 6.86 -2.52
CA HIS A 236 -1.17 5.65 -1.71
C HIS A 236 -2.53 5.35 -1.10
N MET A 237 -3.22 4.31 -1.56
CA MET A 237 -4.52 3.91 -1.01
C MET A 237 -4.37 2.83 0.04
N ALA A 238 -5.11 2.94 1.14
CA ALA A 238 -5.25 1.88 2.14
C ALA A 238 -5.86 0.61 1.55
N GLY A 239 -5.73 -0.50 2.27
CA GLY A 239 -6.42 -1.75 1.97
C GLY A 239 -7.92 -1.55 1.86
N GLN A 240 -8.49 -1.84 0.69
CA GLN A 240 -9.93 -1.80 0.46
C GLN A 240 -10.50 -3.20 0.62
N LEU A 241 -11.32 -3.36 1.65
CA LEU A 241 -12.17 -4.53 1.84
C LEU A 241 -13.48 -4.36 1.06
N GLY A 242 -14.14 -5.48 0.76
CA GLY A 242 -15.46 -5.53 0.15
C GLY A 242 -16.60 -5.12 1.08
N LEU A 243 -16.46 -3.98 1.76
CA LEU A 243 -17.46 -3.45 2.68
C LEU A 243 -18.51 -2.64 1.91
N ASP A 244 -19.78 -2.85 2.22
CA ASP A 244 -20.83 -1.92 1.86
C ASP A 244 -20.64 -0.61 2.68
N PRO A 245 -20.42 0.55 2.02
CA PRO A 245 -20.22 1.83 2.70
C PRO A 245 -21.29 2.19 3.73
N ALA A 246 -22.55 1.86 3.45
CA ALA A 246 -23.69 2.28 4.25
C ALA A 246 -23.87 1.43 5.51
N THR A 247 -23.45 0.16 5.47
CA THR A 247 -23.64 -0.79 6.57
C THR A 247 -22.34 -1.17 7.28
N MET A 248 -21.18 -0.94 6.64
CA MET A 248 -19.85 -1.35 7.12
C MET A 248 -19.71 -2.87 7.34
N LEU A 249 -20.57 -3.66 6.67
CA LEU A 249 -20.56 -5.11 6.61
C LEU A 249 -19.89 -5.59 5.32
N LEU A 250 -19.26 -6.76 5.36
CA LEU A 250 -18.74 -7.41 4.15
C LEU A 250 -19.90 -7.81 3.25
N CYS A 251 -19.76 -7.61 1.95
CA CYS A 251 -20.77 -8.01 0.97
C CYS A 251 -20.95 -9.53 0.95
N GLU A 252 -22.20 -9.98 0.95
CA GLU A 252 -22.53 -11.38 0.75
C GLU A 252 -22.24 -11.80 -0.70
N GLY A 253 -21.95 -13.09 -0.92
CA GLY A 253 -21.65 -13.63 -2.26
C GLY A 253 -20.22 -14.13 -2.45
N GLY A 254 -19.42 -14.16 -1.38
CA GLY A 254 -18.09 -14.77 -1.36
C GLY A 254 -17.01 -13.89 -2.01
N PRO A 255 -15.87 -14.47 -2.40
CA PRO A 255 -14.66 -13.72 -2.70
C PRO A 255 -14.79 -12.82 -3.94
N VAL A 256 -15.67 -13.19 -4.87
CA VAL A 256 -15.92 -12.40 -6.09
C VAL A 256 -16.74 -11.14 -5.78
N ALA A 257 -17.77 -11.25 -4.92
CA ALA A 257 -18.58 -10.11 -4.52
C ALA A 257 -17.76 -9.13 -3.66
N GLU A 258 -16.93 -9.64 -2.75
CA GLU A 258 -16.01 -8.81 -1.97
C GLU A 258 -15.01 -8.07 -2.86
N LEU A 259 -14.44 -8.74 -3.87
CA LEU A 259 -13.55 -8.12 -4.85
C LEU A 259 -14.26 -6.99 -5.62
N GLU A 260 -15.48 -7.24 -6.13
CA GLU A 260 -16.26 -6.23 -6.86
C GLU A 260 -16.47 -4.98 -5.99
N GLN A 261 -16.93 -5.18 -4.75
CA GLN A 261 -17.17 -4.07 -3.82
C GLN A 261 -15.87 -3.35 -3.45
N ALA A 262 -14.76 -4.07 -3.23
CA ALA A 262 -13.46 -3.46 -2.94
C ALA A 262 -12.96 -2.58 -4.09
N LEU A 263 -13.19 -2.98 -5.34
CA LEU A 263 -12.85 -2.19 -6.53
C LEU A 263 -13.77 -0.97 -6.68
N GLU A 264 -15.07 -1.10 -6.38
CA GLU A 264 -16.01 0.03 -6.36
C GLU A 264 -15.63 1.06 -5.28
N ASN A 265 -15.29 0.58 -4.08
CA ASN A 265 -14.78 1.42 -2.99
C ASN A 265 -13.47 2.13 -3.41
N SER A 266 -12.56 1.40 -4.06
CA SER A 266 -11.32 1.96 -4.62
C SER A 266 -11.59 3.07 -5.65
N GLU A 267 -12.52 2.85 -6.57
CA GLU A 267 -12.91 3.84 -7.58
C GLU A 267 -13.54 5.08 -6.96
N ALA A 268 -14.42 4.93 -5.96
CA ALA A 268 -15.05 6.04 -5.28
C ALA A 268 -14.03 6.94 -4.55
N VAL A 269 -13.08 6.32 -3.84
CA VAL A 269 -11.97 7.04 -3.19
C VAL A 269 -11.05 7.68 -4.22
N ALA A 270 -10.70 6.97 -5.31
CA ALA A 270 -9.83 7.49 -6.36
C ALA A 270 -10.43 8.73 -7.07
N ARG A 271 -11.75 8.76 -7.29
CA ARG A 271 -12.44 9.90 -7.92
C ARG A 271 -12.31 11.20 -7.13
N SER A 272 -12.18 11.12 -5.81
CA SER A 272 -11.91 12.29 -4.95
C SER A 272 -10.57 12.97 -5.28
N PHE A 273 -9.67 12.26 -5.98
CA PHE A 273 -8.37 12.75 -6.45
C PHE A 273 -8.30 12.85 -7.98
N ASN A 274 -9.44 12.92 -8.67
CA ASN A 274 -9.53 12.91 -10.14
C ASN A 274 -8.84 11.69 -10.78
N CYS A 275 -8.78 10.57 -10.07
CA CYS A 275 -8.23 9.31 -10.55
C CYS A 275 -9.33 8.29 -10.83
N SER A 276 -8.99 7.27 -11.60
CA SER A 276 -9.80 6.06 -11.76
C SER A 276 -8.94 4.81 -11.71
N ILE A 277 -9.50 3.72 -11.19
CA ILE A 277 -8.87 2.38 -11.18
C ILE A 277 -8.57 1.87 -12.58
N SER A 278 -9.26 2.39 -13.60
CA SER A 278 -9.11 1.96 -14.99
C SER A 278 -8.07 2.76 -15.78
N THR A 279 -7.75 3.99 -15.38
CA THR A 279 -6.91 4.92 -16.15
C THR A 279 -5.67 5.42 -15.43
N SER A 280 -5.71 5.52 -14.10
CA SER A 280 -4.65 6.13 -13.28
C SER A 280 -3.88 5.11 -12.43
N ALA A 281 -4.40 3.90 -12.27
CA ALA A 281 -3.75 2.87 -11.45
C ALA A 281 -2.45 2.37 -12.10
N MET A 282 -1.39 2.27 -11.29
CA MET A 282 -0.09 1.72 -11.69
C MET A 282 0.06 0.26 -11.26
N VAL A 283 -0.39 -0.06 -10.05
CA VAL A 283 -0.28 -1.40 -9.47
C VAL A 283 -1.49 -1.71 -8.60
N PHE A 284 -1.94 -2.96 -8.67
CA PHE A 284 -2.86 -3.55 -7.72
C PHE A 284 -2.14 -4.67 -6.98
N VAL A 285 -2.12 -4.59 -5.65
CA VAL A 285 -1.82 -5.72 -4.79
C VAL A 285 -3.15 -6.29 -4.30
N ILE A 286 -3.41 -7.55 -4.60
CA ILE A 286 -4.64 -8.25 -4.22
C ILE A 286 -4.26 -9.35 -3.24
N TYR A 287 -4.63 -9.15 -1.99
CA TYR A 287 -4.49 -10.17 -0.95
C TYR A 287 -5.70 -11.09 -0.99
N CYS A 288 -5.45 -12.38 -0.89
CA CYS A 288 -6.48 -13.41 -0.85
C CYS A 288 -6.25 -14.29 0.38
N SER A 289 -7.29 -14.49 1.18
CA SER A 289 -7.25 -15.36 2.36
C SER A 289 -7.04 -16.82 1.96
N GLU A 290 -6.32 -17.59 2.78
CA GLU A 290 -6.11 -19.03 2.58
C GLU A 290 -7.43 -19.80 2.55
N SER A 291 -8.44 -19.28 3.24
CA SER A 291 -9.81 -19.81 3.25
C SER A 291 -10.48 -19.84 1.87
N VAL A 292 -9.99 -19.07 0.88
CA VAL A 292 -10.53 -19.06 -0.48
C VAL A 292 -10.02 -20.25 -1.28
N GLU A 293 -10.94 -21.09 -1.78
CA GLU A 293 -10.60 -22.25 -2.58
C GLU A 293 -9.86 -21.87 -3.87
N LYS A 294 -8.93 -22.73 -4.31
CA LYS A 294 -8.15 -22.50 -5.55
C LYS A 294 -9.03 -22.30 -6.79
N SER A 295 -10.17 -22.97 -6.87
CA SER A 295 -11.18 -22.83 -7.93
C SER A 295 -11.74 -21.41 -7.98
N GLU A 296 -12.10 -20.84 -6.83
CA GLU A 296 -12.64 -19.50 -6.69
C GLU A 296 -11.58 -18.42 -6.90
N ARG A 297 -10.33 -18.66 -6.45
CA ARG A 297 -9.19 -17.76 -6.72
C ARG A 297 -9.00 -17.49 -8.22
N ILE A 298 -9.18 -18.51 -9.06
CA ILE A 298 -9.12 -18.36 -10.53
C ILE A 298 -10.27 -17.47 -11.04
N ILE A 299 -11.45 -17.55 -10.42
CA ILE A 299 -12.62 -16.75 -10.79
C ILE A 299 -12.39 -15.28 -10.38
N VAL A 300 -11.88 -15.03 -9.18
CA VAL A 300 -11.50 -13.70 -8.66
C VAL A 300 -10.54 -13.01 -9.64
N GLN A 301 -9.48 -13.68 -10.07
CA GLN A 301 -8.54 -13.14 -11.05
C GLN A 301 -9.21 -12.80 -12.39
N LYS A 302 -9.94 -13.75 -13.00
CA LYS A 302 -10.63 -13.53 -14.27
C LYS A 302 -11.63 -12.38 -14.19
N LYS A 303 -12.29 -12.24 -13.04
CA LYS A 303 -13.26 -11.18 -12.79
C LYS A 303 -12.57 -9.83 -12.69
N THR A 304 -11.46 -9.71 -11.96
CA THR A 304 -10.63 -8.51 -11.88
C THR A 304 -10.27 -7.99 -13.28
N GLU A 305 -9.73 -8.88 -14.12
CA GLU A 305 -9.34 -8.54 -15.49
C GLU A 305 -10.54 -8.10 -16.35
N THR A 306 -11.71 -8.73 -16.15
CA THR A 306 -12.93 -8.42 -16.89
C THR A 306 -13.49 -7.05 -16.51
N LEU A 307 -13.56 -6.75 -15.20
CA LEU A 307 -14.06 -5.47 -14.69
C LEU A 307 -13.21 -4.31 -15.18
N LEU A 308 -11.88 -4.45 -15.11
CA LEU A 308 -10.97 -3.40 -15.58
C LEU A 308 -11.06 -3.17 -17.08
N LYS A 309 -11.23 -4.24 -17.88
CA LYS A 309 -11.49 -4.10 -19.33
C LYS A 309 -12.81 -3.37 -19.61
N GLN A 310 -13.87 -3.71 -18.89
CA GLN A 310 -15.19 -3.06 -19.01
C GLN A 310 -15.12 -1.58 -18.63
N MET A 311 -14.43 -1.24 -17.54
CA MET A 311 -14.25 0.16 -17.13
C MET A 311 -13.43 0.94 -18.16
N LYS A 312 -12.35 0.36 -18.68
CA LYS A 312 -11.56 0.98 -19.77
C LYS A 312 -12.40 1.25 -21.02
N SER A 313 -13.29 0.32 -21.41
CA SER A 313 -14.18 0.56 -22.56
C SER A 313 -15.21 1.66 -22.33
N ASN A 314 -15.72 1.81 -21.11
CA ASN A 314 -16.68 2.87 -20.78
C ASN A 314 -16.03 4.28 -20.83
N HIS A 315 -14.73 4.38 -20.56
CA HIS A 315 -13.98 5.65 -20.64
C HIS A 315 -13.57 6.06 -22.06
N ALA A 316 -13.61 5.14 -23.04
CA ALA A 316 -13.18 5.42 -24.42
C ALA A 316 -14.16 6.33 -25.20
N ASP A 317 -15.35 6.60 -24.66
CA ASP A 317 -16.41 7.42 -25.29
C ASP A 317 -16.30 8.93 -24.96
N GLY A 318 -15.34 9.32 -24.11
CA GLY A 318 -15.10 10.72 -23.71
C GLY A 318 -13.98 11.40 -24.51
N THR A 319 -14.27 12.58 -25.06
CA THR A 319 -13.34 13.43 -25.83
C THR A 319 -12.19 14.00 -24.98
N LYS A 320 -11.16 13.18 -24.73
CA LYS A 320 -9.76 13.60 -24.48
C LYS A 320 -8.91 12.32 -24.43
N LYS A 321 -7.94 12.18 -25.35
CA LYS A 321 -6.91 11.13 -25.30
C LYS A 321 -5.96 11.41 -24.12
N SER A 322 -6.43 11.22 -22.89
CA SER A 322 -5.53 11.10 -21.74
C SER A 322 -4.75 9.79 -21.89
N LYS A 323 -3.46 9.79 -21.55
CA LYS A 323 -2.62 8.60 -21.65
C LYS A 323 -2.99 7.65 -20.50
N VAL A 324 -3.80 6.65 -20.83
CA VAL A 324 -4.28 5.58 -19.93
C VAL A 324 -3.08 4.73 -19.50
N LEU A 325 -2.90 4.55 -18.19
CA LEU A 325 -1.92 3.61 -17.66
C LEU A 325 -2.44 2.18 -17.75
N ASP A 326 -1.52 1.22 -17.94
CA ASP A 326 -1.83 -0.19 -17.83
C ASP A 326 -1.30 -0.70 -16.49
N PRO A 327 -2.18 -1.01 -15.52
CA PRO A 327 -1.76 -1.41 -14.20
C PRO A 327 -1.16 -2.82 -14.23
N ILE A 328 -0.19 -3.06 -13.34
CA ILE A 328 0.36 -4.40 -13.10
C ILE A 328 -0.24 -5.03 -11.85
N PHE A 329 -0.30 -6.35 -11.80
CA PHE A 329 -0.97 -7.09 -10.72
C PHE A 329 0.00 -7.95 -9.93
N LEU A 330 -0.06 -7.79 -8.61
CA LEU A 330 0.54 -8.69 -7.64
C LEU A 330 -0.59 -9.36 -6.86
N TYR A 331 -0.57 -10.69 -6.82
CA TYR A 331 -1.48 -11.46 -6.00
C TYR A 331 -0.70 -12.11 -4.86
N VAL A 332 -1.27 -12.08 -3.66
CA VAL A 332 -0.62 -12.59 -2.45
C VAL A 332 -1.61 -13.47 -1.68
N LEU A 333 -1.23 -14.71 -1.41
CA LEU A 333 -1.95 -15.62 -0.54
C LEU A 333 -1.46 -15.42 0.89
N VAL A 334 -2.40 -15.14 1.79
CA VAL A 334 -2.14 -14.85 3.20
C VAL A 334 -3.05 -15.70 4.08
N PRO A 335 -2.66 -16.02 5.32
CA PRO A 335 -3.52 -16.79 6.22
C PRO A 335 -4.90 -16.17 6.37
N ASP A 336 -4.98 -14.88 6.70
CA ASP A 336 -6.25 -14.17 6.83
C ASP A 336 -6.16 -12.64 6.71
N LEU A 337 -7.34 -12.03 6.65
CA LEU A 337 -7.57 -10.59 6.50
C LEU A 337 -8.52 -10.06 7.59
N PRO A 338 -8.51 -8.73 7.84
CA PRO A 338 -9.39 -8.13 8.83
C PRO A 338 -10.87 -8.45 8.54
N LYS A 339 -11.66 -8.60 9.60
CA LYS A 339 -13.07 -9.03 9.54
C LYS A 339 -13.30 -10.41 8.90
N ARG A 340 -12.25 -11.24 8.76
CA ARG A 340 -12.30 -12.52 8.04
C ARG A 340 -12.71 -12.35 6.58
N ALA A 341 -12.31 -11.22 5.99
CA ALA A 341 -12.53 -10.97 4.57
C ALA A 341 -11.77 -11.99 3.72
N LEU A 342 -12.32 -12.30 2.56
CA LEU A 342 -11.74 -13.25 1.62
C LEU A 342 -10.74 -12.58 0.67
N VAL A 343 -10.97 -11.30 0.37
CA VAL A 343 -10.12 -10.50 -0.53
C VAL A 343 -9.94 -9.07 -0.01
N GLU A 344 -8.72 -8.54 -0.09
CA GLU A 344 -8.40 -7.12 0.09
C GLU A 344 -7.68 -6.59 -1.16
N VAL A 345 -8.08 -5.42 -1.64
CA VAL A 345 -7.46 -4.75 -2.78
C VAL A 345 -6.71 -3.50 -2.31
N LYS A 346 -5.42 -3.43 -2.66
CA LYS A 346 -4.57 -2.28 -2.39
C LYS A 346 -4.04 -1.71 -3.71
N PRO A 347 -4.68 -0.67 -4.26
CA PRO A 347 -4.21 0.01 -5.46
C PRO A 347 -3.24 1.15 -5.14
N MET A 348 -2.38 1.48 -6.10
CA MET A 348 -1.58 2.70 -6.11
C MET A 348 -1.74 3.41 -7.44
N PHE A 349 -1.93 4.73 -7.40
CA PHE A 349 -2.24 5.53 -8.58
C PHE A 349 -1.19 6.59 -8.82
N TYR A 350 -1.04 6.95 -10.09
CA TYR A 350 -0.42 8.20 -10.49
C TYR A 350 -1.52 9.22 -10.77
N THR A 351 -1.53 10.31 -10.01
CA THR A 351 -2.55 11.36 -10.18
C THR A 351 -2.24 12.25 -11.38
N GLY A 352 -0.95 12.58 -11.58
CA GLY A 352 -0.49 13.57 -12.56
C GLY A 352 -1.04 14.98 -12.27
N GLU A 353 -0.21 16.01 -12.35
CA GLU A 353 -0.75 17.37 -12.23
C GLU A 353 -1.63 17.74 -13.44
N TYR A 354 -2.81 18.29 -13.15
CA TYR A 354 -3.39 19.33 -14.01
C TYR A 354 -2.38 20.48 -14.03
N LEU A 355 -1.75 20.75 -15.18
CA LEU A 355 -1.05 22.01 -15.42
C LEU A 355 -2.05 23.17 -15.22
N SER A 356 -2.10 23.70 -14.02
CA SER A 356 -2.77 24.95 -13.69
C SER A 356 -1.78 26.08 -13.96
N GLY A 357 -1.61 26.42 -15.25
CA GLY A 357 -0.78 27.54 -15.69
C GLY A 357 -0.54 27.55 -17.20
N PRO A 358 -0.72 28.68 -17.91
CA PRO A 358 -0.46 28.77 -19.35
C PRO A 358 1.02 29.12 -19.61
N SER A 359 1.91 28.13 -19.64
CA SER A 359 3.29 28.19 -20.18
C SER A 359 4.01 26.91 -19.73
N ASP A 360 4.61 26.02 -20.52
CA ASP A 360 5.21 26.09 -21.84
C ASP A 360 5.01 24.72 -22.53
N LEU A 361 3.98 24.60 -23.36
CA LEU A 361 3.77 23.44 -24.24
C LEU A 361 4.63 23.55 -25.50
N THR A 362 5.94 23.79 -25.38
CA THR A 362 6.86 23.68 -26.51
C THR A 362 8.29 23.37 -26.04
N LYS A 363 8.52 22.18 -25.47
CA LYS A 363 9.77 21.41 -25.66
C LYS A 363 9.64 20.04 -25.00
N GLN A 364 10.08 19.03 -25.74
CA GLN A 364 10.22 17.61 -25.38
C GLN A 364 8.96 16.75 -25.52
N SER A 365 8.34 16.81 -26.70
CA SER A 365 7.75 15.61 -27.31
C SER A 365 8.82 14.86 -28.10
N GLN A 366 9.52 13.93 -27.45
CA GLN A 366 10.04 12.75 -28.12
C GLN A 366 9.33 11.55 -27.50
N THR A 367 8.35 11.07 -28.24
CA THR A 367 7.75 9.75 -28.12
C THR A 367 8.85 8.69 -28.14
N THR A 368 9.15 8.09 -27.00
CA THR A 368 9.44 6.66 -27.02
C THR A 368 8.10 5.95 -27.10
N GLU A 369 7.84 5.35 -28.26
CA GLU A 369 6.92 4.23 -28.37
C GLU A 369 7.11 3.32 -27.15
N GLN A 370 6.02 2.93 -26.50
CA GLN A 370 6.07 1.84 -25.53
C GLN A 370 6.63 0.64 -26.27
N ASP A 371 7.89 0.31 -26.00
CA ASP A 371 8.42 -1.00 -26.31
C ASP A 371 7.49 -1.99 -25.61
N TYR A 372 6.62 -2.63 -26.41
CA TYR A 372 6.14 -3.97 -26.16
C TYR A 372 7.39 -4.84 -26.02
N CYS A 373 8.02 -4.80 -24.85
CA CYS A 373 9.09 -5.70 -24.50
C CYS A 373 8.47 -7.09 -24.56
N GLY A 374 8.85 -7.86 -25.59
CA GLY A 374 8.31 -9.17 -25.89
C GLY A 374 8.22 -10.02 -24.63
N HIS A 375 7.14 -10.79 -24.53
CA HIS A 375 6.74 -11.71 -23.46
C HIS A 375 7.89 -12.27 -22.60
N ASP A 376 8.51 -11.48 -21.73
CA ASP A 376 9.27 -12.01 -20.60
C ASP A 376 8.21 -12.44 -19.62
N ILE A 377 7.82 -13.71 -19.74
CA ILE A 377 6.72 -14.32 -18.99
C ILE A 377 6.91 -14.08 -17.50
N SER A 378 8.10 -13.73 -16.98
CA SER A 378 8.39 -13.51 -15.57
C SER A 378 8.18 -12.08 -15.05
N LEU A 379 8.08 -11.07 -15.92
CA LEU A 379 8.20 -9.66 -15.54
C LEU A 379 6.97 -8.84 -15.95
N GLN A 380 6.46 -8.02 -15.04
CA GLN A 380 5.53 -6.93 -15.34
C GLN A 380 6.18 -5.60 -14.96
N LYS A 381 5.98 -4.55 -15.76
CA LYS A 381 6.40 -3.19 -15.41
C LYS A 381 5.35 -2.16 -15.82
N CYS A 382 5.21 -1.12 -15.00
CA CYS A 382 4.43 0.07 -15.31
C CYS A 382 5.32 1.30 -15.12
N VAL A 383 5.45 2.14 -16.14
CA VAL A 383 6.26 3.37 -16.08
C VAL A 383 5.33 4.56 -16.32
N ALA A 384 5.04 5.31 -15.26
CA ALA A 384 4.22 6.50 -15.32
C ALA A 384 5.11 7.71 -15.69
N TYR A 385 5.00 8.13 -16.96
CA TYR A 385 5.57 9.37 -17.50
C TYR A 385 7.08 9.59 -17.25
N GLY A 386 7.85 8.51 -17.07
CA GLY A 386 9.28 8.60 -16.76
C GLY A 386 9.61 9.11 -15.35
N LYS A 387 8.58 9.34 -14.52
CA LYS A 387 8.71 9.79 -13.13
C LYS A 387 8.62 8.65 -12.13
N ILE A 388 7.84 7.61 -12.43
CA ILE A 388 7.69 6.44 -11.56
C ILE A 388 7.85 5.17 -12.38
N CYS A 389 8.54 4.18 -11.80
CA CYS A 389 8.70 2.85 -12.34
C CYS A 389 8.30 1.83 -11.27
N THR A 390 7.27 1.05 -11.55
CA THR A 390 6.83 -0.07 -10.72
C THR A 390 7.10 -1.37 -11.47
N VAL A 391 7.68 -2.34 -10.79
CA VAL A 391 8.10 -3.62 -11.37
C VAL A 391 7.66 -4.77 -10.47
N ILE A 392 7.09 -5.81 -11.09
CA ILE A 392 6.84 -7.11 -10.45
C ILE A 392 7.62 -8.18 -11.21
N LEU A 393 8.53 -8.86 -10.52
CA LEU A 393 9.29 -10.00 -11.07
C LEU A 393 8.91 -11.27 -10.32
N SER A 394 8.36 -12.24 -11.05
CA SER A 394 8.01 -13.58 -10.56
C SER A 394 9.09 -14.59 -10.92
N VAL A 395 9.61 -15.31 -9.93
CA VAL A 395 10.50 -16.46 -10.15
C VAL A 395 9.74 -17.75 -9.84
N THR A 396 9.20 -18.37 -10.88
CA THR A 396 8.58 -19.70 -10.80
C THR A 396 9.62 -20.79 -10.58
N GLU A 397 9.18 -21.98 -10.15
CA GLU A 397 10.06 -23.17 -10.11
C GLU A 397 10.72 -23.49 -11.45
N GLU A 398 9.97 -23.34 -12.56
CA GLU A 398 10.50 -23.57 -13.90
C GLU A 398 11.62 -22.57 -14.25
N LEU A 399 11.45 -21.30 -13.88
CA LEU A 399 12.46 -20.28 -14.11
C LEU A 399 13.69 -20.50 -13.23
N ALA A 400 13.49 -20.83 -11.96
CA ALA A 400 14.59 -21.16 -11.04
C ALA A 400 15.41 -22.36 -11.55
N ALA A 401 14.75 -23.42 -12.03
CA ALA A 401 15.43 -24.57 -12.62
C ALA A 401 16.27 -24.18 -13.85
N LYS A 402 15.75 -23.30 -14.72
CA LYS A 402 16.49 -22.78 -15.88
C LYS A 402 17.72 -21.97 -15.43
N ILE A 403 17.58 -21.08 -14.45
CA ILE A 403 18.69 -20.28 -13.90
C ILE A 403 19.80 -21.19 -13.37
N CYS A 404 19.46 -22.18 -12.55
CA CYS A 404 20.43 -23.10 -11.97
C CYS A 404 21.14 -23.97 -13.01
N SER A 405 20.41 -24.43 -14.05
CA SER A 405 20.99 -25.26 -15.12
C SER A 405 22.03 -24.51 -15.97
N LEU A 406 21.82 -23.21 -16.23
CA LEU A 406 22.74 -22.38 -17.02
C LEU A 406 24.06 -22.11 -16.29
N ALA A 407 24.04 -22.13 -14.95
CA ALA A 407 25.21 -21.89 -14.10
C ALA A 407 26.11 -23.13 -13.90
N SER A 408 25.80 -24.27 -14.56
CA SER A 408 26.50 -25.56 -14.37
C SER A 408 26.48 -26.06 -12.91
N VAL A 409 25.50 -25.64 -12.11
CA VAL A 409 25.21 -26.23 -10.79
C VAL A 409 24.33 -27.45 -11.03
N ALA A 410 24.71 -28.61 -10.48
CA ALA A 410 23.97 -29.84 -10.68
C ALA A 410 22.55 -29.69 -10.10
N CYS A 411 21.54 -29.66 -10.97
CA CYS A 411 20.14 -29.87 -10.59
C CYS A 411 19.84 -31.37 -10.79
N PRO A 412 19.71 -32.18 -9.72
CA PRO A 412 19.25 -33.55 -9.89
C PRO A 412 17.82 -33.50 -10.42
N ALA A 413 17.57 -34.15 -11.56
CA ALA A 413 16.31 -34.14 -12.30
C ALA A 413 15.08 -34.72 -11.54
N ASN A 414 15.20 -34.99 -10.23
CA ASN A 414 14.19 -35.62 -9.40
C ASN A 414 14.02 -35.00 -7.99
N VAL A 415 14.68 -33.88 -7.66
CA VAL A 415 14.66 -33.29 -6.30
C VAL A 415 13.58 -32.21 -6.09
N MET A 416 13.06 -31.59 -7.15
CA MET A 416 12.01 -30.55 -7.01
C MET A 416 10.63 -31.10 -6.60
N SER A 417 10.47 -32.43 -6.49
CA SER A 417 9.26 -33.04 -5.91
C SER A 417 9.16 -32.91 -4.38
N LYS A 418 10.13 -32.26 -3.71
CA LYS A 418 10.20 -32.07 -2.26
C LYS A 418 10.51 -30.64 -1.78
N GLY A 419 10.46 -29.62 -2.63
CA GLY A 419 10.51 -28.21 -2.19
C GLY A 419 11.83 -27.72 -1.56
N LEU A 420 12.96 -28.42 -1.75
CA LEU A 420 14.24 -28.04 -1.15
C LEU A 420 15.09 -27.25 -2.16
N VAL A 421 15.13 -25.92 -2.01
CA VAL A 421 16.07 -25.05 -2.72
C VAL A 421 17.32 -24.85 -1.84
N GLU A 422 18.50 -25.17 -2.37
CA GLU A 422 19.78 -25.03 -1.64
C GLU A 422 20.27 -23.58 -1.62
N LYS A 423 21.16 -23.24 -0.67
CA LYS A 423 21.70 -21.88 -0.50
C LYS A 423 22.35 -21.35 -1.79
N GLU A 424 23.12 -22.18 -2.48
CA GLU A 424 23.79 -21.86 -3.74
C GLU A 424 22.79 -21.52 -4.86
N GLN A 425 21.65 -22.23 -4.91
CA GLN A 425 20.59 -21.96 -5.88
C GLN A 425 19.93 -20.61 -5.59
N VAL A 426 19.67 -20.29 -4.32
CA VAL A 426 19.10 -18.99 -3.94
C VAL A 426 20.05 -17.83 -4.23
N ILE A 427 21.37 -18.01 -4.09
CA ILE A 427 22.35 -17.00 -4.51
C ILE A 427 22.26 -16.73 -6.02
N LEU A 428 22.14 -17.78 -6.85
CA LEU A 428 21.98 -17.62 -8.30
C LEU A 428 20.68 -16.92 -8.66
N ILE A 429 19.58 -17.28 -8.00
CA ILE A 429 18.27 -16.66 -8.20
C ILE A 429 18.30 -15.19 -7.76
N ALA A 430 18.89 -14.88 -6.60
CA ALA A 430 19.05 -13.50 -6.13
C ALA A 430 19.85 -12.65 -7.12
N ARG A 431 20.98 -13.17 -7.65
CA ARG A 431 21.76 -12.50 -8.71
C ARG A 431 20.93 -12.25 -9.96
N PHE A 432 20.14 -13.24 -10.38
CA PHE A 432 19.22 -13.06 -11.50
C PHE A 432 18.20 -11.95 -11.23
N CYS A 433 17.54 -11.96 -10.07
CA CYS A 433 16.55 -10.94 -9.69
C CYS A 433 17.15 -9.53 -9.71
N ILE A 434 18.26 -9.33 -9.00
CA ILE A 434 18.94 -8.04 -8.91
C ILE A 434 19.42 -7.57 -10.30
N SER A 435 20.03 -8.45 -11.11
CA SER A 435 20.47 -8.09 -12.47
C SER A 435 19.29 -7.72 -13.38
N ARG A 436 18.16 -8.44 -13.28
CA ARG A 436 16.97 -8.13 -14.08
C ARG A 436 16.34 -6.80 -13.65
N LEU A 437 16.23 -6.55 -12.35
CA LEU A 437 15.71 -5.27 -11.84
C LEU A 437 16.62 -4.10 -12.23
N ASP A 438 17.95 -4.26 -12.12
CA ASP A 438 18.92 -3.24 -12.52
C ASP A 438 18.81 -2.88 -14.02
N LYS A 439 18.65 -3.91 -14.86
CA LYS A 439 18.42 -3.73 -16.29
C LYS A 439 17.13 -2.93 -16.55
N VAL A 440 16.02 -3.30 -15.90
CA VAL A 440 14.74 -2.59 -16.05
C VAL A 440 14.84 -1.14 -15.59
N LEU A 441 15.49 -0.88 -14.45
CA LEU A 441 15.72 0.49 -13.99
C LEU A 441 16.50 1.29 -15.03
N SER A 442 17.66 0.77 -15.46
CA SER A 442 18.54 1.44 -16.42
C SER A 442 17.86 1.72 -17.76
N GLU A 443 17.11 0.76 -18.32
CA GLU A 443 16.36 0.92 -19.57
C GLU A 443 15.27 2.00 -19.50
N ASN A 444 14.76 2.29 -18.30
CA ASN A 444 13.72 3.28 -18.08
C ASN A 444 14.28 4.56 -17.44
N ASN A 445 15.61 4.74 -17.48
CA ASN A 445 16.38 5.84 -16.92
C ASN A 445 16.36 5.95 -15.39
N PHE A 446 15.92 4.94 -14.64
CA PHE A 446 15.99 4.92 -13.17
C PHE A 446 17.30 4.28 -12.68
N SER A 447 17.56 4.46 -11.40
CA SER A 447 18.70 3.91 -10.67
C SER A 447 18.26 3.36 -9.31
N TRP A 448 19.13 2.62 -8.63
CA TRP A 448 18.86 2.15 -7.26
C TRP A 448 18.67 3.27 -6.23
N ASP A 449 19.19 4.47 -6.51
CA ASP A 449 19.02 5.65 -5.64
C ASP A 449 17.59 6.24 -5.76
N ASP A 450 16.85 5.88 -6.81
CA ASP A 450 15.46 6.30 -7.02
C ASP A 450 14.45 5.39 -6.30
N ILE A 451 14.90 4.30 -5.66
CA ILE A 451 14.01 3.30 -5.05
C ILE A 451 13.34 3.87 -3.81
N MET A 452 12.02 3.90 -3.84
CA MET A 452 11.18 4.18 -2.68
C MET A 452 11.00 2.91 -1.85
N ASN A 453 10.82 1.78 -2.53
CA ASN A 453 10.43 0.52 -1.93
C ASN A 453 10.94 -0.69 -2.72
N PHE A 454 11.43 -1.71 -2.02
CA PHE A 454 11.75 -3.00 -2.58
C PHE A 454 11.32 -4.11 -1.63
N ARG A 455 10.32 -4.91 -2.03
CA ARG A 455 9.85 -6.09 -1.29
C ARG A 455 10.17 -7.38 -2.03
N LEU A 456 10.55 -8.40 -1.27
CA LEU A 456 10.71 -9.78 -1.69
C LEU A 456 9.70 -10.62 -0.93
N TYR A 457 8.72 -11.14 -1.65
CA TYR A 457 7.77 -12.12 -1.14
C TYR A 457 8.36 -13.51 -1.32
N PHE A 458 8.31 -14.33 -0.28
CA PHE A 458 8.77 -15.71 -0.31
C PHE A 458 7.81 -16.61 0.46
N ALA A 459 7.64 -17.85 -0.02
CA ALA A 459 6.80 -18.83 0.64
C ALA A 459 7.52 -19.51 1.81
N ASN A 460 6.77 -19.87 2.86
CA ASN A 460 7.30 -20.54 4.06
C ASN A 460 7.86 -21.96 3.83
N ASN A 461 7.71 -22.51 2.62
CA ASN A 461 8.22 -23.83 2.24
C ASN A 461 9.73 -23.82 1.90
N LEU A 462 10.35 -22.65 1.84
CA LEU A 462 11.78 -22.52 1.61
C LEU A 462 12.57 -22.91 2.86
N ASN A 463 13.50 -23.86 2.73
CA ASN A 463 14.39 -24.30 3.80
C ASN A 463 15.57 -23.31 4.03
N ILE A 464 15.30 -22.01 3.95
CA ILE A 464 16.25 -20.93 4.19
C ILE A 464 15.62 -19.97 5.18
N SER A 465 16.35 -19.67 6.26
CA SER A 465 15.86 -18.73 7.27
C SER A 465 15.76 -17.31 6.69
N HIS A 466 14.82 -16.53 7.22
CA HIS A 466 14.63 -15.11 6.86
C HIS A 466 15.95 -14.33 6.91
N GLY A 467 16.72 -14.48 7.99
CA GLY A 467 18.03 -13.84 8.15
C GLY A 467 19.05 -14.25 7.07
N THR A 468 19.11 -15.54 6.71
CA THR A 468 20.01 -16.01 5.63
C THR A 468 19.60 -15.44 4.28
N LEU A 469 18.30 -15.33 4.01
CA LEU A 469 17.79 -14.73 2.78
C LEU A 469 18.14 -13.23 2.70
N SER A 470 18.01 -12.52 3.82
CA SER A 470 18.41 -11.12 3.95
C SER A 470 19.90 -10.92 3.67
N GLU A 471 20.76 -11.76 4.24
CA GLU A 471 22.21 -11.76 3.99
C GLU A 471 22.52 -11.99 2.50
N ILE A 472 21.93 -13.02 1.88
CA ILE A 472 22.17 -13.34 0.46
C ILE A 472 21.82 -12.16 -0.45
N PHE A 473 20.63 -11.58 -0.29
CA PHE A 473 20.21 -10.46 -1.14
C PHE A 473 21.04 -9.21 -0.89
N SER A 474 21.46 -8.97 0.36
CA SER A 474 22.33 -7.85 0.71
C SER A 474 23.72 -8.02 0.09
N ASP A 475 24.30 -9.22 0.16
CA ASP A 475 25.60 -9.53 -0.43
C ASP A 475 25.56 -9.37 -1.96
N VAL A 476 24.53 -9.92 -2.60
CA VAL A 476 24.34 -9.80 -4.06
C VAL A 476 24.14 -8.34 -4.49
N PHE A 477 23.39 -7.56 -3.72
CA PHE A 477 23.22 -6.13 -3.98
C PHE A 477 24.55 -5.39 -3.84
N ASN A 478 25.33 -5.69 -2.80
CA ASN A 478 26.65 -5.12 -2.59
C ASN A 478 27.65 -5.50 -3.72
N GLU A 479 27.57 -6.72 -4.25
CA GLU A 479 28.33 -7.14 -5.44
C GLU A 479 28.02 -6.23 -6.64
N LEU A 480 26.74 -5.95 -6.90
CA LEU A 480 26.29 -5.06 -7.98
C LEU A 480 26.82 -3.61 -7.80
N VAL A 481 26.73 -3.07 -6.58
CA VAL A 481 27.21 -1.72 -6.25
C VAL A 481 28.72 -1.60 -6.48
N GLN A 482 29.50 -2.62 -6.07
CA GLN A 482 30.94 -2.65 -6.29
C GLN A 482 31.31 -2.70 -7.78
N MET A 483 30.60 -3.52 -8.56
CA MET A 483 30.82 -3.62 -10.02
C MET A 483 30.49 -2.31 -10.76
N SER A 484 29.51 -1.55 -10.27
CA SER A 484 29.07 -0.29 -10.86
C SER A 484 29.88 0.95 -10.43
N ARG A 485 30.96 0.78 -9.64
CA ARG A 485 31.80 1.85 -9.07
C ARG A 485 31.02 2.92 -8.29
N ARG A 486 29.87 2.56 -7.73
CA ARG A 486 29.08 3.45 -6.87
C ARG A 486 29.63 3.41 -5.44
N ASN A 487 29.40 4.48 -4.68
CA ASN A 487 29.87 4.56 -3.29
C ASN A 487 29.23 3.44 -2.45
N LYS A 488 29.94 3.03 -1.40
CA LYS A 488 29.49 2.01 -0.46
C LYS A 488 28.17 2.47 0.20
N VAL A 489 27.19 1.59 0.17
CA VAL A 489 25.84 1.76 0.73
C VAL A 489 25.88 1.64 2.26
N ASP A 490 24.92 2.28 2.93
CA ASP A 490 24.68 2.20 4.38
C ASP A 490 24.63 0.75 4.90
N ALA A 491 24.81 0.58 6.21
CA ALA A 491 24.89 -0.74 6.84
C ALA A 491 23.57 -1.55 6.82
N GLU A 492 22.44 -0.92 6.52
CA GLU A 492 21.10 -1.54 6.57
C GLU A 492 20.66 -2.04 5.18
N PRO A 493 19.98 -3.20 5.11
CA PRO A 493 19.50 -3.74 3.84
C PRO A 493 18.40 -2.85 3.24
N ILE A 494 18.45 -2.64 1.92
CA ILE A 494 17.41 -1.92 1.18
C ILE A 494 16.14 -2.74 0.91
N LEU A 495 16.21 -4.05 1.18
CA LEU A 495 15.18 -5.02 0.83
C LEU A 495 14.33 -5.38 2.06
N ASN A 496 13.01 -5.20 1.93
CA ASN A 496 12.04 -5.81 2.82
C ASN A 496 11.76 -7.25 2.37
N ILE A 497 11.87 -8.22 3.28
CA ILE A 497 11.56 -9.62 3.03
C ILE A 497 10.27 -9.99 3.77
N VAL A 498 9.22 -10.30 3.01
CA VAL A 498 7.86 -10.52 3.49
C VAL A 498 7.49 -12.01 3.34
N PRO A 499 7.37 -12.77 4.44
CA PRO A 499 6.95 -14.17 4.37
C PRO A 499 5.45 -14.25 4.06
N VAL A 500 5.07 -15.09 3.10
CA VAL A 500 3.67 -15.30 2.67
C VAL A 500 3.39 -16.79 2.48
N LEU A 501 2.12 -17.16 2.26
CA LEU A 501 1.78 -18.53 1.86
C LEU A 501 2.06 -18.77 0.38
N GLY A 502 1.96 -17.70 -0.43
CA GLY A 502 2.29 -17.70 -1.84
C GLY A 502 2.16 -16.29 -2.41
N ALA A 503 2.90 -15.99 -3.46
CA ALA A 503 2.76 -14.74 -4.20
C ALA A 503 3.00 -14.98 -5.69
N GLY A 504 2.55 -14.05 -6.51
CA GLY A 504 2.87 -14.06 -7.93
C GLY A 504 1.95 -13.18 -8.75
N ARG A 505 1.95 -13.40 -10.06
CA ARG A 505 1.18 -12.59 -11.02
C ARG A 505 -0.14 -13.23 -11.43
N SER A 506 -0.46 -14.38 -10.85
CA SER A 506 -1.68 -15.13 -11.15
C SER A 506 -2.15 -15.86 -9.91
N LEU A 507 -3.42 -15.72 -9.55
CA LEU A 507 -4.04 -16.47 -8.45
C LEU A 507 -4.13 -17.97 -8.75
N SER A 508 -4.02 -18.38 -10.02
CA SER A 508 -3.97 -19.79 -10.42
C SER A 508 -2.69 -20.50 -9.98
N THR A 509 -1.58 -19.76 -9.88
CA THR A 509 -0.20 -20.22 -9.71
C THR A 509 0.47 -19.26 -8.73
N LEU A 510 0.21 -19.47 -7.43
CA LEU A 510 0.82 -18.75 -6.30
C LEU A 510 1.96 -19.58 -5.69
N ASP A 511 2.74 -20.20 -6.58
CA ASP A 511 3.85 -21.10 -6.31
C ASP A 511 5.18 -20.52 -6.81
N ASP A 512 5.24 -19.19 -7.00
CA ASP A 512 6.52 -18.53 -7.24
C ASP A 512 7.42 -18.74 -6.02
N ILE A 513 8.67 -19.14 -6.26
CA ILE A 513 9.70 -19.26 -5.23
C ILE A 513 9.96 -17.88 -4.62
N PHE A 514 10.07 -16.87 -5.47
CA PHE A 514 10.21 -15.48 -5.08
C PHE A 514 9.37 -14.58 -5.97
N THR A 515 8.74 -13.57 -5.38
CA THR A 515 8.15 -12.45 -6.11
C THR A 515 8.76 -11.16 -5.61
N CYS A 516 9.32 -10.36 -6.51
CA CYS A 516 9.87 -9.04 -6.19
C CYS A 516 8.87 -7.95 -6.57
N GLU A 517 8.58 -7.02 -5.67
CA GLU A 517 7.86 -5.77 -5.94
C GLU A 517 8.83 -4.61 -5.73
N LEU A 518 9.08 -3.81 -6.77
CA LEU A 518 9.99 -2.68 -6.71
C LEU A 518 9.28 -1.43 -7.22
N ILE A 519 9.42 -0.34 -6.47
CA ILE A 519 8.87 0.97 -6.79
C ILE A 519 9.98 2.00 -6.71
N ALA A 520 10.25 2.65 -7.84
CA ALA A 520 11.22 3.73 -7.96
C ALA A 520 10.53 5.00 -8.46
N SER A 521 10.97 6.14 -7.95
CA SER A 521 10.45 7.45 -8.32
C SER A 521 11.57 8.46 -8.44
N LYS A 522 11.48 9.30 -9.47
CA LYS A 522 12.27 10.52 -9.62
C LYS A 522 11.42 11.70 -9.17
N CYS A 523 11.96 12.47 -8.23
CA CYS A 523 11.39 13.76 -7.85
C CYS A 523 11.66 14.80 -8.94
#